data_AF-F6B6X0-F1
#
_entry.id   AF-F6B6X0-F1
#
_cell.length_a   1.000
_cell.length_b   1.000
_cell.length_c   1.000
_cell.angle_alpha   90.00
_cell.angle_beta   90.00
_cell.angle_gamma   90.00
#
_symmetry.space_group_name_H-M   'P 1'
#
loop_
_entity.id
_entity.type
_entity.pdbx_description
1 polymer ?
#
loop_
_entity_poly.entity_id
_entity_poly.type
_entity_poly.pdbx_seq_one_letter_code
_entity_poly.pdbx_strand_id
1 'polypeptide(L)'
;MLAKGANINAQNNIGITPLMFAAGKGHAKVVELLLAHGANVNDRDKDGRTALMHAMGMGYKNVAAILKERVRPSTCFQRWLR
;
A
#
# COMPACT_ATOMS: atom_id res chain seq x y z
N MET A 1 -13.57 9.04 7.18
CA MET A 1 -13.15 9.84 8.34
C MET A 1 -11.70 9.48 8.66
N LEU A 2 -10.74 10.24 8.11
CA LEU A 2 -9.33 10.15 8.51
C LEU A 2 -9.18 11.07 9.73
N ALA A 3 -9.61 10.57 10.90
CA ALA A 3 -9.35 11.26 12.15
C ALA A 3 -7.83 11.32 12.37
N LYS A 4 -7.33 12.47 12.83
CA LYS A 4 -5.92 12.85 13.06
C LYS A 4 -5.16 11.95 14.07
N GLY A 5 -5.12 10.65 13.83
CA GLY A 5 -4.50 9.63 14.69
C GLY A 5 -4.67 8.19 14.21
N ALA A 6 -5.34 7.96 13.07
CA ALA A 6 -5.39 6.64 12.46
C ALA A 6 -4.00 6.25 11.95
N ASN A 7 -3.40 5.22 12.54
CA ASN A 7 -2.15 4.66 12.06
C ASN A 7 -2.41 3.96 10.71
N ILE A 8 -1.89 4.57 9.63
CA ILE A 8 -2.04 4.09 8.24
C ILE A 8 -1.42 2.70 8.04
N ASN A 9 -0.43 2.36 8.86
CA ASN A 9 0.24 1.05 8.86
C ASN A 9 -0.28 0.14 9.99
N ALA A 10 -1.42 0.47 10.61
CA ALA A 10 -2.02 -0.39 11.62
C ALA A 10 -2.30 -1.77 11.03
N GLN A 11 -1.75 -2.80 11.67
CA GLN A 11 -2.05 -4.18 11.33
C GLN A 11 -3.22 -4.67 12.18
N ASN A 12 -4.14 -5.42 11.57
CA ASN A 12 -5.13 -6.17 12.32
C ASN A 12 -4.53 -7.46 12.93
N ASN A 13 -5.35 -8.28 13.58
CA ASN A 13 -4.93 -9.52 14.23
C ASN A 13 -4.29 -10.56 13.30
N ILE A 14 -4.35 -10.37 11.98
CA ILE A 14 -3.73 -11.24 10.97
C ILE A 14 -2.59 -10.56 10.19
N GLY A 15 -2.12 -9.39 10.65
CA GLY A 15 -1.02 -8.67 10.00
C GLY A 15 -1.44 -7.88 8.76
N ILE A 16 -2.74 -7.81 8.45
CA ILE A 16 -3.23 -7.07 7.28
C ILE A 16 -3.25 -5.58 7.58
N THR A 17 -2.61 -4.81 6.71
CA THR A 17 -2.66 -3.34 6.70
C THR A 17 -3.82 -2.81 5.85
N PRO A 18 -4.26 -1.56 6.05
CA PRO A 18 -5.24 -0.90 5.17
C PRO A 18 -4.85 -0.97 3.69
N LEU A 19 -3.55 -0.89 3.40
CA LEU A 19 -3.01 -0.96 2.04
C LEU A 19 -3.21 -2.36 1.43
N MET A 20 -2.91 -3.43 2.17
CA MET A 20 -3.17 -4.81 1.73
C MET A 20 -4.65 -5.06 1.47
N PHE A 21 -5.51 -4.57 2.36
CA PHE A 21 -6.96 -4.72 2.20
C PHE A 21 -7.47 -3.99 0.96
N ALA A 22 -7.06 -2.73 0.76
CA ALA A 22 -7.41 -1.97 -0.44
C ALA A 22 -6.88 -2.63 -1.73
N ALA A 23 -5.68 -3.21 -1.66
CA ALA A 23 -5.06 -3.91 -2.77
C ALA A 23 -5.79 -5.21 -3.15
N GLY A 24 -6.14 -6.03 -2.16
CA GLY A 24 -6.94 -7.25 -2.35
C GLY A 24 -8.40 -7.01 -2.72
N LYS A 25 -8.89 -5.76 -2.66
CA LYS A 25 -10.23 -5.36 -3.13
C LYS A 25 -10.20 -4.61 -4.48
N GLY A 26 -9.03 -4.35 -5.05
CA GLY A 26 -8.91 -3.63 -6.32
C GLY A 26 -9.20 -2.13 -6.21
N HIS A 27 -9.19 -1.55 -5.01
CA HIS A 27 -9.55 -0.15 -4.77
C HIS A 27 -8.38 0.80 -5.09
N ALA A 28 -8.08 1.00 -6.37
CA ALA A 28 -6.94 1.80 -6.85
C ALA A 28 -6.86 3.21 -6.21
N LYS A 29 -7.98 3.95 -6.16
CA LYS A 29 -8.04 5.29 -5.54
C LYS A 29 -7.69 5.29 -4.06
N VAL A 30 -8.10 4.25 -3.33
CA VAL A 30 -7.77 4.12 -1.90
C VAL A 30 -6.29 3.77 -1.73
N VAL A 31 -5.75 2.91 -2.59
CA VAL A 31 -4.32 2.58 -2.60
C VAL A 31 -3.48 3.84 -2.85
N GLU A 32 -3.80 4.64 -3.86
CA GLU A 32 -3.11 5.91 -4.13
C GLU A 32 -3.16 6.86 -2.94
N LEU A 33 -4.34 7.00 -2.31
CA LEU A 33 -4.50 7.85 -1.14
C LEU A 33 -3.64 7.37 0.03
N LEU A 34 -3.63 6.06 0.33
CA LEU A 34 -2.80 5.48 1.40
C LEU A 34 -1.30 5.67 1.11
N LEU A 35 -0.87 5.48 -0.13
CA LEU A 35 0.51 5.71 -0.55
C LEU A 35 0.91 7.19 -0.43
N ALA A 36 0.00 8.12 -0.78
CA ALA A 36 0.24 9.55 -0.62
C ALA A 36 0.42 9.97 0.85
N HIS A 37 -0.19 9.23 1.79
CA HIS A 37 -0.02 9.46 3.22
C HIS A 37 1.12 8.62 3.85
N GLY A 38 1.96 7.97 3.05
CA GLY A 38 3.14 7.26 3.53
C GLY A 38 2.90 5.82 4.01
N ALA A 39 1.88 5.13 3.46
CA ALA A 39 1.69 3.71 3.73
C ALA A 39 2.90 2.86 3.31
N ASN A 40 3.30 1.91 4.15
CA ASN A 40 4.41 1.02 3.86
C ASN A 40 3.97 -0.09 2.90
N VAL A 41 4.56 -0.10 1.70
CA VAL A 41 4.30 -1.12 0.67
C VAL A 41 4.97 -2.46 0.98
N ASN A 42 5.96 -2.47 1.86
CA ASN A 42 6.78 -3.64 2.17
C ASN A 42 6.30 -4.42 3.40
N ASP A 43 5.25 -3.93 4.08
CA ASP A 43 4.64 -4.68 5.18
C ASP A 43 4.17 -6.05 4.69
N ARG A 44 4.23 -7.03 5.58
CA ARG A 44 3.86 -8.42 5.33
C ARG A 44 2.80 -8.85 6.33
N ASP A 45 1.80 -9.56 5.86
CA ASP A 45 0.84 -10.23 6.73
C ASP A 45 1.46 -11.48 7.39
N LYS A 46 0.67 -12.20 8.20
CA LYS A 46 1.13 -13.44 8.86
C LYS A 46 1.54 -14.55 7.89
N ASP A 47 1.04 -14.52 6.65
CA ASP A 47 1.42 -15.47 5.60
C ASP A 47 2.65 -14.99 4.80
N GLY A 48 3.25 -13.87 5.21
CA GLY A 48 4.39 -13.28 4.52
C GLY A 48 4.02 -12.58 3.20
N ARG A 49 2.74 -12.30 2.95
CA ARG A 49 2.25 -11.67 1.71
C ARG A 49 2.23 -10.14 1.83
N THR A 50 2.64 -9.47 0.76
CA THR A 50 2.61 -8.01 0.65
C THR A 50 1.33 -7.53 -0.04
N ALA A 51 1.04 -6.23 0.02
CA ALA A 51 -0.10 -5.65 -0.71
C ALA A 51 -0.08 -5.97 -2.22
N LEU A 52 1.11 -6.04 -2.82
CA LEU A 52 1.28 -6.42 -4.22
C LEU A 52 0.85 -7.87 -4.48
N MET A 53 1.21 -8.80 -3.61
CA MET A 53 0.81 -10.21 -3.72
C MET A 53 -0.70 -10.38 -3.61
N HIS A 54 -1.35 -9.61 -2.73
CA HIS A 54 -2.82 -9.59 -2.62
C HIS A 54 -3.49 -9.08 -3.90
N ALA A 55 -3.01 -7.97 -4.47
CA ALA A 55 -3.53 -7.45 -5.74
C ALA A 55 -3.33 -8.44 -6.91
N MET A 56 -2.15 -9.07 -6.99
CA MET A 56 -1.83 -10.05 -8.03
C MET A 56 -2.65 -11.34 -7.90
N GLY A 57 -2.80 -11.88 -6.69
CA GLY A 57 -3.58 -13.08 -6.43
C GLY A 57 -5.06 -12.93 -6.78
N MET A 58 -5.59 -11.71 -6.70
CA MET A 58 -6.96 -11.38 -7.09
C MET A 58 -7.10 -10.90 -8.56
N GLY A 59 -5.99 -10.78 -9.29
CA GLY A 59 -6.00 -10.36 -10.70
C GLY A 59 -6.13 -8.84 -10.93
N TYR A 60 -5.98 -8.01 -9.91
CA TYR A 60 -6.09 -6.55 -10.01
C TYR A 60 -4.79 -5.91 -10.54
N LYS A 61 -4.56 -6.08 -11.86
CA LYS A 61 -3.35 -5.61 -12.56
C LYS A 61 -3.13 -4.10 -12.43
N ASN A 62 -4.19 -3.31 -12.43
CA ASN A 62 -4.14 -1.85 -12.24
C ASN A 62 -3.55 -1.47 -10.87
N VAL A 63 -4.01 -2.10 -9.80
CA VAL A 63 -3.51 -1.86 -8.45
C VAL A 63 -2.09 -2.39 -8.28
N ALA A 64 -1.80 -3.54 -8.86
CA ALA A 64 -0.45 -4.10 -8.85
C ALA A 64 0.56 -3.18 -9.57
N ALA A 65 0.16 -2.51 -10.66
CA ALA A 65 0.99 -1.53 -11.35
C ALA A 65 1.30 -0.31 -10.46
N ILE A 66 0.29 0.25 -9.78
CA ILE A 66 0.47 1.39 -8.85
C ILE A 66 1.44 1.03 -7.72
N LEU A 67 1.26 -0.14 -7.11
CA LEU A 67 2.13 -0.61 -6.03
C LEU A 67 3.56 -0.87 -6.52
N LYS A 68 3.72 -1.48 -7.70
CA LYS A 68 5.04 -1.74 -8.30
C LYS A 68 5.81 -0.44 -8.57
N GLU A 69 5.12 0.60 -9.03
CA GLU A 69 5.72 1.91 -9.29
C GLU A 69 6.22 2.57 -8.00
N ARG A 70 5.51 2.40 -6.88
CA ARG A 70 5.91 2.96 -5.57
C ARG A 70 7.02 2.16 -4.86
N VAL A 71 7.16 0.86 -5.16
CA VAL A 71 8.26 0.02 -4.61
C VAL A 71 9.61 0.42 -5.19
N ARG A 72 9.64 0.99 -6.40
CA ARG A 72 10.84 1.64 -6.92
C ARG A 72 10.89 3.06 -6.38
N PRO A 73 11.92 3.44 -5.60
CA PRO A 73 12.12 4.86 -5.32
C PRO A 73 12.43 5.52 -6.66
N SER A 74 11.45 6.23 -7.22
CA SER A 74 11.66 7.09 -8.38
C SER A 74 12.61 8.19 -7.93
N THR A 75 13.88 8.06 -8.32
CA THR A 75 15.04 8.84 -7.89
C THR A 75 15.02 10.31 -8.34
N CYS A 76 13.86 10.93 -8.56
CA CYS A 76 13.78 12.29 -9.09
C CYS A 76 13.10 13.32 -8.16
N PHE A 77 12.19 12.92 -7.27
CA PHE A 77 11.43 13.88 -6.43
C PHE A 77 11.96 14.12 -5.01
N GLN A 78 12.98 13.37 -4.56
CA GLN A 78 13.63 13.54 -3.24
C GLN A 78 14.84 14.51 -3.28
N ARG A 79 15.03 15.28 -4.36
CA ARG A 79 16.23 16.13 -4.56
C ARG A 79 16.03 17.61 -4.18
N TRP A 80 14.85 18.00 -3.67
CA TRP A 80 14.53 19.38 -3.30
C TRP A 80 13.79 19.49 -1.95
N LEU A 81 14.12 18.62 -0.98
CA LEU A 81 13.65 18.73 0.40
C LEU A 81 14.80 18.63 1.43
N ARG A 82 15.96 19.19 1.09
CA ARG A 82 17.00 19.62 2.04
C ARG A 82 17.57 20.96 1.60
#